data_AF-A0A522DYH3-F1
#
_entry.id   AF-A0A522DYH3-F1
#
_cell.length_a   1.000
_cell.length_b   1.000
_cell.length_c   1.000
_cell.angle_alpha   90.00
_cell.angle_beta   90.00
_cell.angle_gamma   90.00
#
_symmetry.space_group_name_H-M   'P 1'
#
loop_
_entity.id
_entity.type
_entity.pdbx_description
1 polymer ?
#
loop_
_entity_poly.entity_id
_entity_poly.type
_entity_poly.pdbx_seq_one_letter_code
_entity_poly.pdbx_strand_id
1 'polypeptide(L)' 'MYRCISCKKQVEDISDKIRCPYCGARVFLKSRAEVATRVRAR' A
#
# COMPACT_ATOMS: atom_id res chain seq x y z
N MET A 1 -1.67 -2.72 5.44
CA MET A 1 -0.37 -2.70 4.73
C MET A 1 -0.41 -1.71 3.59
N TYR A 2 0.62 -0.90 3.46
CA TYR A 2 0.82 0.02 2.35
C TYR A 2 1.93 -0.52 1.44
N ARG A 3 1.85 -0.26 0.14
CA ARG A 3 2.83 -0.70 -0.85
C ARG A 3 3.38 0.53 -1.55
N CYS A 4 4.69 0.72 -1.52
CA CYS A 4 5.29 1.86 -2.24
C CYS A 4 5.21 1.63 -3.76
N ILE A 5 4.85 2.64 -4.55
CA ILE A 5 4.75 2.50 -6.02
C ILE A 5 6.11 2.19 -6.65
N SER A 6 7.16 2.92 -6.26
CA SER A 6 8.48 2.81 -6.91
C SER A 6 9.19 1.52 -6.53
N CYS A 7 9.29 1.20 -5.24
CA CYS A 7 10.04 0.04 -4.78
C CYS A 7 9.19 -1.22 -4.54
N LYS A 8 7.86 -1.14 -4.70
CA LYS A 8 6.89 -2.25 -4.57
C LYS A 8 6.94 -3.04 -3.25
N LYS A 9 7.75 -2.60 -2.28
CA LYS A 9 7.86 -3.18 -0.94
C LYS A 9 6.63 -2.82 -0.10
N GLN A 10 6.22 -3.75 0.75
CA GLN A 10 5.21 -3.50 1.78
C GLN A 10 5.82 -2.73 2.94
N VAL A 11 5.07 -1.76 3.43
CA VAL A 11 5.37 -0.94 4.61
C VAL A 11 4.12 -0.98 5.48
N GLU A 12 4.27 -1.40 6.72
CA GLU A 12 3.16 -1.59 7.66
C GLU A 12 2.85 -0.27 8.39
N ASP A 13 3.89 0.48 8.74
CA ASP A 13 3.79 1.68 9.55
C ASP A 13 4.22 2.94 8.78
N ILE A 14 3.30 3.89 8.65
CA ILE A 14 3.53 5.25 8.16
C ILE A 14 3.06 6.20 9.27
N SER A 15 3.70 6.13 10.44
CA SER A 15 3.28 6.89 11.63
C SER A 15 3.69 8.36 11.57
N ASP A 16 4.89 8.67 11.06
CA ASP A 16 5.48 10.01 11.27
C ASP A 16 5.81 10.77 9.98
N LYS A 17 6.15 10.07 8.89
CA LYS A 17 6.51 10.70 7.60
C LYS A 17 6.07 9.80 6.44
N ILE A 18 5.36 10.36 5.47
CA ILE A 18 5.00 9.69 4.21
C ILE A 18 6.25 9.65 3.30
N ARG A 19 7.28 8.91 3.73
CA ARG A 19 8.52 8.72 2.96
C ARG A 19 8.93 7.27 3.09
N CYS A 20 9.02 6.58 1.95
CA CYS A 20 9.44 5.19 1.93
C CYS A 20 10.90 5.07 2.36
N PRO A 21 11.24 4.23 3.36
CA PRO A 21 12.61 4.09 3.86
C PRO A 21 13.59 3.52 2.83
N TYR A 22 13.09 2.90 1.75
CA TYR A 22 13.92 2.26 0.73
C TYR A 22 14.19 3.10 -0.50
N CYS A 23 13.25 3.97 -0.89
CA CYS A 23 13.32 4.66 -2.18
C CYS A 23 12.99 6.16 -2.10
N GLY A 24 12.71 6.70 -0.90
CA GLY A 24 12.42 8.13 -0.71
C GLY A 24 11.11 8.62 -1.33
N ALA A 25 10.40 7.76 -2.07
CA ALA A 25 9.10 8.05 -2.67
C ALA A 25 8.03 8.32 -1.59
N ARG A 26 7.10 9.21 -1.91
CA ARG A 26 6.01 9.66 -1.01
C ARG A 26 4.64 9.11 -1.40
N VAL A 27 4.61 8.18 -2.35
CA VAL A 27 3.35 7.64 -2.88
C VAL A 27 3.24 6.16 -2.52
N PHE A 28 2.15 5.82 -1.84
CA PHE A 28 1.84 4.49 -1.36
C PHE A 28 0.45 4.05 -1.81
N LEU A 29 0.29 2.80 -2.20
CA LEU A 29 -1.00 2.15 -2.41
C LEU A 29 -1.40 1.37 -1.17
N LYS A 30 -2.67 1.45 -0.77
CA LYS A 30 -3.22 0.51 0.22
C LYS A 30 -3.28 -0.88 -0.42
N SER A 31 -2.79 -1.91 0.29
CA SER A 31 -2.93 -3.28 -0.19
C SER A 31 -4.40 -3.67 -0.26
N ARG A 32 -4.75 -4.51 -1.25
CA ARG A 32 -6.08 -5.12 -1.30
C ARG A 32 -6.28 -5.96 -0.04
N ALA A 33 -7.49 -5.90 0.54
CA ALA A 33 -7.85 -6.82 1.61
C ALA A 33 -7.82 -8.25 1.08
N GLU A 34 -7.37 -9.20 1.89
CA GLU A 34 -7.34 -10.63 1.53
C GLU A 34 -8.77 -11.19 1.35
N VAL A 35 -9.75 -10.55 1.97
CA VAL A 35 -11.16 -10.90 1.83
C VAL A 35 -11.67 -10.46 0.47
N ALA A 36 -12.03 -11.43 -0.37
CA ALA A 36 -12.67 -11.17 -1.66
C ALA A 36 -14.08 -10.59 -1.45
N THR A 37 -14.32 -9.40 -1.99
CA THR A 37 -15.66 -8.80 -2.01
C THR A 37 -16.54 -9.56 -3.00
N ARG A 38 -17.72 -10.03 -2.54
CA ARG A 38 -18.72 -10.62 -3.44
C ARG A 38 -19.34 -9.52 -4.28
N VAL A 39 -19.17 -9.62 -5.60
CA VAL A 39 -19.78 -8.70 -6.58
C VAL A 39 -20.94 -9.44 -7.25
N ARG A 40 -22.14 -8.84 -7.28
CA ARG A 40 -23.24 -9.33 -8.12
C ARG A 40 -23.02 -8.79 -9.53
N ALA A 41 -22.83 -9.68 -10.51
CA ALA A 41 -22.90 -9.31 -11.92
C ALA A 41 -24.37 -8.98 -12.26
N ARG A 42 -24.60 -7.87 -12.96
CA ARG A 42 -25.90 -7.46 -13.48
C ARG A 42 -25.91 -7.60 -14.98
#